data_AF-A0A355RYK4-F1
#
_entry.id   AF-A0A355RYK4-F1
#
_cell.length_a   1.000
_cell.length_b   1.000
_cell.length_c   1.000
_cell.angle_alpha   90.00
_cell.angle_beta   90.00
_cell.angle_gamma   90.00
#
_symmetry.space_group_name_H-M   'P 1'
#
loop_
_entity.id
_entity.type
_entity.pdbx_description
1 polymer ?
#
loop_
_entity_poly.entity_id
_entity_poly.type
_entity_poly.pdbx_seq_one_letter_code
_entity_poly.pdbx_strand_id
1 'polypeptide(L)'
;MANKVTVTINGNEYIIKGEESADEIISIASYVDNEIKKINDQHERFNPTFASVLAALNITNELFKYQKEYENITVSCKDYEKQLEELKREYNNVLKENAKLQEQCGNAFMKVDKSDEEFDILKNKYENLHDEYVKKDDELAKAYKENELLAREKANKQKELDKVKLELSESKYKLVDLQNQLLQNQIDLVKANREFDKYKLNNRKENKA
;
A
#
# COMPACT_ATOMS: atom_id res chain seq x y z
N MET A 1 -72.27 32.54 6.38
CA MET A 1 -73.49 33.05 7.05
C MET A 1 -73.10 34.34 7.74
N ALA A 2 -73.75 35.46 7.44
CA ALA A 2 -73.36 36.74 8.03
C ALA A 2 -73.87 36.84 9.46
N ASN A 3 -72.94 37.02 10.41
CA ASN A 3 -73.26 37.18 11.82
C ASN A 3 -73.74 38.62 12.07
N LYS A 4 -74.74 38.77 12.94
CA LYS A 4 -75.30 40.07 13.33
C LYS A 4 -75.09 40.25 14.83
N VAL A 5 -74.31 41.25 15.21
CA VAL A 5 -73.93 41.51 16.60
C VAL A 5 -74.18 42.97 16.93
N THR A 6 -74.77 43.22 18.10
CA THR A 6 -74.94 44.57 18.65
C THR A 6 -73.77 44.89 19.55
N VAL A 7 -73.08 46.00 19.31
CA VAL A 7 -71.92 46.46 20.07
C VAL A 7 -72.11 47.93 20.47
N THR A 8 -71.48 48.35 21.56
CA THR A 8 -71.49 49.76 22.00
C THR A 8 -70.11 50.36 21.78
N ILE A 9 -70.02 51.48 21.06
CA ILE A 9 -68.77 52.19 20.78
C ILE A 9 -68.97 53.67 21.12
N ASN A 10 -68.12 54.21 21.99
CA ASN A 10 -68.16 55.57 22.49
C ASN A 10 -69.55 56.01 22.98
N GLY A 11 -70.25 55.09 23.66
CA GLY A 11 -71.59 55.30 24.22
C GLY A 11 -72.77 55.15 23.25
N ASN A 12 -72.51 54.84 21.97
CA ASN A 12 -73.56 54.61 20.97
C ASN A 12 -73.67 53.12 20.61
N GLU A 13 -74.89 52.60 20.49
CA GLU A 13 -75.13 51.24 20.02
C GLU A 13 -75.10 51.14 18.49
N TYR A 14 -74.35 50.17 17.98
CA TYR A 14 -74.24 49.83 16.57
C TYR A 14 -74.56 48.36 16.34
N ILE A 15 -75.29 48.09 15.25
CA ILE A 15 -75.57 46.74 14.79
C ILE A 15 -74.60 46.44 13.64
N ILE A 16 -73.60 45.60 13.89
CA ILE A 16 -72.60 45.20 12.89
C ILE A 16 -73.01 43.87 12.27
N LYS A 17 -72.93 43.81 10.94
CA LYS A 17 -73.14 42.60 10.16
C LYS A 17 -71.85 42.27 9.40
N GLY A 18 -71.25 41.13 9.71
CA GLY A 18 -69.95 40.72 9.17
C GLY A 18 -69.89 39.23 8.83
N GLU A 19 -68.85 38.82 8.13
CA GLU A 19 -68.54 37.40 7.86
C GLU A 19 -67.69 36.79 8.99
N GLU A 20 -67.07 37.64 9.79
CA GLU A 20 -66.29 37.29 10.97
C GLU A 20 -67.16 36.67 12.07
N SER A 21 -66.51 35.96 12.99
CA SER A 21 -67.18 35.40 14.17
C SER A 21 -67.74 36.51 15.07
N ALA A 22 -68.78 36.19 15.85
CA ALA A 22 -69.35 37.15 16.78
C ALA A 22 -68.30 37.67 17.79
N ASP A 23 -67.41 36.79 18.25
CA ASP A 23 -66.34 37.12 19.19
C ASP A 23 -65.30 38.06 18.57
N GLU A 24 -64.91 37.86 17.31
CA GLU A 24 -64.01 38.76 16.58
C GLU A 24 -64.62 40.15 16.41
N ILE A 25 -65.91 40.23 16.03
CA ILE A 25 -66.62 41.51 15.87
C ILE A 25 -66.67 42.26 17.20
N ILE A 26 -66.96 41.56 18.32
CA ILE A 26 -66.96 42.15 19.66
C ILE A 26 -65.56 42.63 20.06
N SER A 27 -64.53 41.85 19.75
CA SER A 27 -63.14 42.18 20.03
C SER A 27 -62.69 43.43 19.26
N ILE A 28 -62.99 43.52 17.96
CA ILE A 28 -62.70 44.68 17.12
C ILE A 28 -63.44 45.92 17.66
N ALA A 29 -64.73 45.80 17.98
CA ALA A 29 -65.51 46.90 18.52
C ALA A 29 -64.96 47.39 19.87
N SER A 30 -64.55 46.46 20.73
CA SER A 30 -63.93 46.76 22.02
C SER A 30 -62.57 47.46 21.85
N TYR A 31 -61.77 47.06 20.85
CA TYR A 31 -60.51 47.71 20.51
C TYR A 31 -60.71 49.16 20.06
N VAL A 32 -61.65 49.39 19.14
CA VAL A 32 -62.00 50.72 18.64
C VAL A 32 -62.53 51.62 19.76
N ASP A 33 -63.41 51.09 20.63
CA ASP A 33 -63.94 51.81 21.78
C ASP A 33 -62.83 52.23 22.75
N ASN A 34 -61.88 51.34 23.04
CA ASN A 34 -60.74 51.64 23.89
C ASN A 34 -59.80 52.70 23.29
N GLU A 35 -59.54 52.67 21.98
CA GLU A 35 -58.74 53.70 21.31
C GLU A 35 -59.41 55.08 21.35
N ILE A 36 -60.73 55.14 21.15
CA ILE A 36 -61.50 56.39 21.28
C ILE A 36 -61.46 56.90 22.72
N LYS A 37 -61.62 56.01 23.72
CA LYS A 37 -61.50 56.37 25.14
C LYS A 37 -60.13 56.94 25.49
N LYS A 38 -59.04 56.30 25.05
CA LYS A 38 -57.66 56.81 25.27
C LYS A 38 -57.47 58.23 24.73
N ILE A 39 -58.05 58.54 23.56
CA ILE A 39 -57.97 59.88 22.97
C ILE A 39 -58.78 60.89 23.78
N ASN A 40 -59.98 60.52 24.22
CA ASN A 40 -60.85 61.37 25.05
C ASN A 40 -60.22 61.64 26.43
N ASP A 41 -59.59 60.63 27.05
CA ASP A 41 -58.92 60.74 28.35
C ASP A 41 -57.71 61.70 28.30
N GLN A 42 -57.01 61.76 27.16
CA GLN A 42 -55.87 62.67 26.96
C GLN A 42 -56.30 64.10 26.62
N HIS A 43 -57.50 64.29 26.07
CA HIS A 43 -57.99 65.57 25.59
C HIS A 43 -59.50 65.76 25.83
N GLU A 44 -59.86 66.33 26.99
CA GLU A 44 -61.26 66.57 27.43
C GLU A 44 -62.13 67.44 26.49
N ARG A 45 -61.59 68.03 25.42
CA ARG A 45 -62.30 69.01 24.57
C ARG A 45 -62.56 68.56 23.13
N PHE A 46 -62.27 67.32 22.77
CA PHE A 46 -62.55 66.87 21.41
C PHE A 46 -64.01 66.49 21.20
N ASN A 47 -64.55 66.89 20.05
CA ASN A 47 -65.84 66.41 19.57
C ASN A 47 -65.73 64.89 19.33
N PRO A 48 -66.75 64.09 19.70
CA PRO A 48 -66.82 62.65 19.42
C PRO A 48 -66.39 62.26 17.99
N THR A 49 -66.75 63.05 16.98
CA THR A 49 -66.35 62.78 15.58
C THR A 49 -64.84 62.90 15.39
N PHE A 50 -64.20 63.89 16.00
CA PHE A 50 -62.75 64.09 15.88
C PHE A 50 -61.99 62.98 16.59
N ALA A 51 -62.44 62.57 17.78
CA ALA A 51 -61.87 61.44 18.51
C ALA A 51 -61.96 60.13 17.70
N SER A 52 -63.10 59.86 17.06
CA SER A 52 -63.28 58.71 16.18
C SER A 52 -62.37 58.74 14.95
N VAL A 53 -62.19 59.91 14.31
CA VAL A 53 -61.28 60.05 13.16
C VAL A 53 -59.82 59.86 13.58
N LEU A 54 -59.41 60.39 14.73
CA LEU A 54 -58.06 60.20 15.25
C LEU A 54 -57.80 58.74 15.67
N ALA A 55 -58.79 58.06 16.26
CA ALA A 55 -58.72 56.63 16.55
C ALA A 55 -58.54 55.82 15.26
N ALA A 56 -59.32 56.11 14.22
CA ALA A 56 -59.19 55.45 12.92
C ALA A 56 -57.79 55.68 12.30
N LEU A 57 -57.24 56.90 12.40
CA LEU A 57 -55.88 57.20 11.94
C LEU A 57 -54.81 56.43 12.71
N ASN A 58 -54.93 56.35 14.04
CA ASN A 58 -53.98 55.61 14.89
C ASN A 58 -53.99 54.11 14.57
N ILE A 59 -55.17 53.51 14.49
CA ILE A 59 -55.36 52.09 14.16
C ILE A 59 -54.82 51.80 12.74
N THR A 60 -55.09 52.68 11.78
CA THR A 60 -54.57 52.53 10.40
C THR A 60 -53.04 52.62 10.37
N ASN A 61 -52.45 53.51 11.16
CA ASN A 61 -51.00 53.63 11.28
C ASN A 61 -50.37 52.37 11.91
N GLU A 62 -51.01 51.78 12.92
CA GLU A 62 -50.58 50.49 13.49
C GLU A 62 -50.67 49.37 12.45
N LEU A 63 -51.76 49.30 11.70
CA LEU A 63 -51.93 48.33 10.61
C LEU A 63 -50.79 48.43 9.59
N PHE A 64 -50.43 49.65 9.16
CA PHE A 64 -49.33 49.85 8.22
C PHE A 64 -47.96 49.49 8.79
N LYS A 65 -47.73 49.71 10.10
CA LYS A 65 -46.50 49.25 10.77
C LYS A 65 -46.42 47.73 10.77
N TYR A 66 -47.50 47.04 11.16
CA TYR A 66 -47.54 45.58 11.16
C TYR A 66 -47.42 44.98 9.76
N GLN A 67 -48.02 45.60 8.74
CA GLN A 67 -47.85 45.17 7.34
C GLN A 67 -46.39 45.26 6.91
N LYS A 68 -45.70 46.36 7.24
CA LYS A 68 -44.27 46.52 6.94
C LYS A 68 -43.41 45.50 7.68
N GLU A 69 -43.69 45.23 8.95
CA GLU A 69 -42.99 44.19 9.71
C GLU A 69 -43.23 42.80 9.13
N TYR A 70 -44.48 42.49 8.76
CA TYR A 70 -44.84 41.23 8.12
C TYR A 70 -44.13 41.04 6.78
N GLU A 71 -44.06 42.09 5.95
CA GLU A 71 -43.30 42.06 4.71
C GLU A 71 -41.82 41.79 4.97
N ASN A 72 -41.21 42.48 5.95
CA ASN A 72 -39.80 42.25 6.32
C ASN A 72 -39.56 40.81 6.78
N ILE A 73 -40.42 40.27 7.64
CA ILE A 73 -40.34 38.88 8.11
C ILE A 73 -40.48 37.92 6.92
N THR A 74 -41.41 38.18 6.00
CA THR A 74 -41.63 37.37 4.80
C THR A 74 -40.38 37.35 3.90
N VAL A 75 -39.71 38.49 3.75
CA VAL A 75 -38.44 38.58 3.01
C VAL A 75 -37.35 37.77 3.72
N SER A 76 -37.19 37.94 5.03
CA SER A 76 -36.19 37.17 5.80
C SER A 76 -36.45 35.67 5.75
N CYS A 77 -37.70 35.21 5.86
CA CYS A 77 -38.06 33.80 5.73
C CYS A 77 -37.64 33.24 4.36
N LYS A 78 -37.89 33.96 3.28
CA LYS A 78 -37.46 33.55 1.93
C LYS A 78 -35.94 33.47 1.80
N ASP A 79 -35.21 34.39 2.43
CA ASP A 79 -33.74 34.34 2.43
C ASP A 79 -33.20 33.16 3.25
N TYR A 80 -33.80 32.85 4.40
CA TYR A 80 -33.45 31.66 5.17
C TYR A 80 -33.79 30.37 4.42
N GLU A 81 -34.90 30.32 3.70
CA GLU A 81 -35.24 29.18 2.84
C GLU A 81 -34.18 28.94 1.77
N LYS A 82 -33.71 30.01 1.10
CA LYS A 82 -32.62 29.91 0.12
C LYS A 82 -31.32 29.40 0.74
N GLN A 83 -30.92 29.97 1.88
CA GLN A 83 -29.72 29.52 2.60
C GLN A 83 -29.82 28.04 2.99
N LEU A 84 -31.01 27.59 3.39
CA LEU A 84 -31.26 26.20 3.77
C LEU A 84 -31.21 25.25 2.55
N GLU A 85 -31.67 25.70 1.39
CA GLU A 85 -31.50 24.94 0.13
C GLU A 85 -30.03 24.86 -0.31
N GLU A 86 -29.29 25.96 -0.23
CA GLU A 86 -27.85 26.01 -0.53
C GLU A 86 -27.08 25.08 0.40
N LEU A 87 -27.33 25.15 1.71
CA LEU A 87 -26.69 24.30 2.71
C LEU A 87 -27.01 22.82 2.49
N LYS A 88 -28.27 22.49 2.13
CA LYS A 88 -28.64 21.10 1.76
C LYS A 88 -27.87 20.63 0.52
N ARG A 89 -27.65 21.51 -0.46
CA ARG A 89 -26.88 21.17 -1.66
C ARG A 89 -25.42 20.90 -1.32
N GLU A 90 -24.81 21.75 -0.49
CA GLU A 90 -23.44 21.56 0.00
C GLU A 90 -23.30 20.25 0.79
N TYR A 91 -24.23 20.00 1.72
CA TYR A 91 -24.26 18.77 2.50
C TYR A 91 -24.31 17.51 1.61
N ASN A 92 -25.15 17.52 0.57
CA ASN A 92 -25.22 16.42 -0.39
C ASN A 92 -23.93 16.26 -1.21
N ASN A 93 -23.24 17.36 -1.54
CA ASN A 93 -21.96 17.29 -2.23
C ASN A 93 -20.88 16.67 -1.34
N VAL A 94 -20.80 17.11 -0.07
CA VAL A 94 -19.87 16.55 0.92
C VAL A 94 -20.13 15.06 1.16
N LEU A 95 -21.40 14.63 1.23
CA LEU A 95 -21.74 13.20 1.32
C LEU A 95 -21.22 12.40 0.13
N LYS A 96 -21.38 12.92 -1.10
CA LYS A 96 -20.87 12.25 -2.31
C LYS A 96 -19.35 12.17 -2.32
N GLU A 97 -18.68 13.24 -1.88
CA GLU A 97 -17.21 13.27 -1.80
C GLU A 97 -16.68 12.29 -0.74
N ASN A 98 -17.30 12.25 0.45
CA ASN A 98 -16.97 11.28 1.48
C ASN A 98 -17.15 9.83 0.99
N ALA A 99 -18.22 9.53 0.25
CA ALA A 99 -18.42 8.20 -0.32
C ALA A 99 -17.31 7.81 -1.30
N LYS A 100 -16.89 8.74 -2.18
CA LYS A 100 -15.75 8.52 -3.10
C LYS A 100 -14.44 8.32 -2.35
N LEU A 101 -14.18 9.11 -1.30
CA LEU A 101 -12.98 8.98 -0.48
C LEU A 101 -12.95 7.62 0.24
N GLN A 102 -14.08 7.17 0.78
CA GLN A 102 -14.19 5.83 1.38
C GLN A 102 -13.88 4.72 0.39
N GLU A 103 -14.40 4.81 -0.84
CA GLU A 103 -14.11 3.85 -1.90
C GLU A 103 -12.62 3.87 -2.30
N GLN A 104 -12.03 5.05 -2.45
CA GLN A 104 -10.60 5.20 -2.74
C GLN A 104 -9.72 4.64 -1.63
N CYS A 105 -10.05 4.89 -0.36
CA CYS A 105 -9.38 4.30 0.78
C CYS A 105 -9.48 2.77 0.74
N GLY A 106 -10.68 2.21 0.52
CA GLY A 106 -10.87 0.76 0.41
C GLY A 106 -10.01 0.15 -0.70
N ASN A 107 -9.97 0.78 -1.88
CA ASN A 107 -9.13 0.34 -2.99
C ASN A 107 -7.63 0.45 -2.68
N ALA A 108 -7.21 1.48 -1.93
CA ALA A 108 -5.82 1.63 -1.51
C ALA A 108 -5.42 0.53 -0.51
N PHE A 109 -6.28 0.21 0.47
CA PHE A 109 -6.05 -0.89 1.40
C PHE A 109 -5.89 -2.23 0.67
N MET A 110 -6.77 -2.55 -0.29
CA MET A 110 -6.65 -3.79 -1.06
C MET A 110 -5.36 -3.87 -1.89
N LYS A 111 -4.80 -2.73 -2.33
CA LYS A 111 -3.51 -2.70 -3.04
C LYS A 111 -2.34 -2.93 -2.09
N VAL A 112 -2.39 -2.36 -0.89
CA VAL A 112 -1.38 -2.58 0.15
C VAL A 112 -1.37 -4.05 0.56
N ASP A 113 -2.54 -4.64 0.84
CA ASP A 113 -2.64 -6.05 1.21
C ASP A 113 -2.02 -6.98 0.16
N LYS A 114 -2.31 -6.73 -1.13
CA LYS A 114 -1.70 -7.49 -2.24
C LYS A 114 -0.19 -7.30 -2.32
N SER A 115 0.29 -6.08 -2.12
CA SER A 115 1.71 -5.78 -2.12
C SER A 115 2.43 -6.46 -0.96
N ASP A 116 1.80 -6.56 0.22
CA ASP A 116 2.34 -7.24 1.38
C ASP A 116 2.42 -8.76 1.15
N GLU A 117 1.38 -9.36 0.56
CA GLU A 117 1.40 -10.76 0.13
C GLU A 117 2.53 -11.04 -0.88
N GLU A 118 2.69 -10.17 -1.89
CA GLU A 118 3.78 -10.26 -2.87
C GLU A 118 5.16 -10.12 -2.22
N PHE A 119 5.29 -9.23 -1.23
CA PHE A 119 6.51 -9.01 -0.48
C PHE A 119 6.91 -10.24 0.33
N ASP A 120 5.96 -10.88 1.02
CA ASP A 120 6.20 -12.11 1.77
C ASP A 120 6.64 -13.26 0.86
N ILE A 121 6.00 -13.41 -0.31
CA ILE A 121 6.41 -14.39 -1.32
C ILE A 121 7.84 -14.12 -1.79
N LEU A 122 8.17 -12.86 -2.06
CA LEU A 122 9.50 -12.48 -2.54
C LEU A 122 10.58 -12.70 -1.47
N LYS A 123 10.26 -12.36 -0.22
CA LYS A 123 11.14 -12.58 0.94
C LYS A 123 11.46 -14.06 1.11
N ASN A 124 10.45 -14.94 1.08
CA ASN A 124 10.65 -16.39 1.16
C ASN A 124 11.52 -16.91 0.00
N LYS A 125 11.33 -16.39 -1.22
CA LYS A 125 12.19 -16.74 -2.37
C LYS A 125 13.63 -16.31 -2.17
N TYR A 126 13.85 -15.11 -1.63
CA TYR A 126 15.19 -14.60 -1.35
C TYR A 126 15.90 -15.44 -0.27
N GLU A 127 15.21 -15.79 0.81
CA GLU A 127 15.75 -16.63 1.88
C GLU A 127 16.18 -18.01 1.34
N ASN A 128 15.32 -18.65 0.54
CA ASN A 128 15.66 -19.93 -0.09
C ASN A 128 16.89 -19.82 -1.02
N LEU A 129 16.95 -18.77 -1.84
CA LEU A 129 18.07 -18.56 -2.75
C LEU A 129 19.37 -18.27 -1.99
N HIS A 130 19.28 -17.55 -0.88
CA HIS A 130 20.40 -17.28 0.00
C HIS A 130 20.95 -18.57 0.62
N ASP A 131 20.07 -19.44 1.12
CA ASP A 131 20.45 -20.75 1.67
C ASP A 131 21.13 -21.65 0.62
N GLU A 132 20.63 -21.64 -0.61
CA GLU A 132 21.27 -22.36 -1.72
C GLU A 132 22.66 -21.80 -2.05
N TYR A 133 22.80 -20.47 -2.09
CA TYR A 133 24.08 -19.82 -2.34
C TYR A 133 25.12 -20.19 -1.27
N VAL A 134 24.75 -20.15 0.01
CA VAL A 134 25.64 -20.53 1.12
C VAL A 134 26.08 -21.99 0.99
N LYS A 135 25.17 -22.92 0.66
CA LYS A 135 25.52 -24.33 0.43
C LYS A 135 26.49 -24.49 -0.74
N LYS A 136 26.29 -23.73 -1.82
CA LYS A 136 27.17 -23.77 -3.00
C LYS A 136 28.57 -23.23 -2.69
N ASP A 137 28.67 -22.18 -1.88
CA ASP A 137 29.96 -21.64 -1.44
C ASP A 137 30.73 -22.66 -0.58
N ASP A 138 30.04 -23.35 0.33
CA ASP A 138 30.61 -24.43 1.14
C ASP A 138 31.08 -25.62 0.28
N GLU A 139 30.29 -26.03 -0.71
CA GLU A 139 30.65 -27.09 -1.66
C GLU A 139 31.89 -26.71 -2.48
N LEU A 140 31.93 -25.46 -2.96
CA LEU A 140 33.04 -24.93 -3.73
C LEU A 140 34.33 -24.91 -2.88
N ALA A 141 34.24 -24.48 -1.62
CA ALA A 141 35.37 -24.50 -0.69
C ALA A 141 35.91 -25.92 -0.44
N LYS A 142 35.03 -26.92 -0.33
CA LYS A 142 35.42 -28.33 -0.21
C LYS A 142 36.11 -28.83 -1.47
N ALA A 143 35.54 -28.54 -2.64
CA ALA A 143 36.10 -28.95 -3.93
C ALA A 143 37.50 -28.34 -4.17
N TYR A 144 37.72 -27.08 -3.79
CA TYR A 144 39.04 -26.45 -3.87
C TYR A 144 40.07 -27.14 -2.98
N LYS A 145 39.72 -27.49 -1.74
CA LYS A 145 40.61 -28.23 -0.82
C LYS A 145 40.95 -29.62 -1.35
N GLU A 146 39.96 -30.35 -1.88
CA GLU A 146 40.16 -31.68 -2.45
C GLU A 146 41.08 -31.63 -3.69
N ASN A 147 40.86 -30.66 -4.57
CA ASN A 147 41.70 -30.46 -5.76
C ASN A 147 43.15 -30.12 -5.37
N GLU A 148 43.36 -29.33 -4.31
CA GLU A 148 44.70 -29.05 -3.80
C GLU A 148 45.40 -30.33 -3.29
N LEU A 149 44.69 -31.19 -2.56
CA LEU A 149 45.22 -32.47 -2.09
C LEU A 149 45.57 -33.39 -3.26
N LEU A 150 44.68 -33.53 -4.24
CA LEU A 150 44.92 -34.33 -5.45
C LEU A 150 46.12 -33.81 -6.25
N ALA A 151 46.30 -32.48 -6.34
CA ALA A 151 47.45 -31.89 -6.99
C ALA A 151 48.77 -32.26 -6.27
N ARG A 152 48.78 -32.24 -4.93
CA ARG A 152 49.93 -32.68 -4.13
C ARG A 152 50.22 -34.18 -4.31
N GLU A 153 49.19 -35.02 -4.28
CA GLU A 153 49.35 -36.46 -4.51
C GLU A 153 49.89 -36.76 -5.91
N LYS A 154 49.36 -36.09 -6.94
CA LYS A 154 49.84 -36.22 -8.31
C LYS A 154 51.31 -35.82 -8.41
N ALA A 155 51.72 -34.73 -7.75
CA ALA A 155 53.11 -34.32 -7.71
C ALA A 155 54.02 -35.35 -7.01
N ASN A 156 53.55 -35.97 -5.93
CA ASN A 156 54.29 -37.02 -5.23
C ASN A 156 54.44 -38.28 -6.07
N LYS A 157 53.34 -38.78 -6.67
CA LYS A 157 53.36 -39.93 -7.59
C LYS A 157 54.25 -39.67 -8.80
N GLN A 158 54.27 -38.44 -9.31
CA GLN A 158 55.18 -38.06 -10.39
C GLN A 158 56.65 -38.18 -9.96
N LYS A 159 57.01 -37.69 -8.77
CA LYS A 159 58.37 -37.84 -8.22
C LYS A 159 58.77 -39.31 -8.02
N GLU A 160 57.85 -40.14 -7.53
CA GLU A 160 58.09 -41.58 -7.37
C GLU A 160 58.30 -42.27 -8.74
N LEU A 161 57.46 -41.94 -9.71
CA LEU A 161 57.58 -42.45 -11.08
C LEU A 161 58.95 -42.08 -11.69
N ASP A 162 59.43 -40.87 -11.47
CA ASP A 162 60.72 -40.41 -11.97
C ASP A 162 61.90 -41.14 -11.29
N LYS A 163 61.79 -41.44 -9.98
CA LYS A 163 62.78 -42.30 -9.28
C LYS A 163 62.81 -43.71 -9.84
N VAL A 164 61.66 -44.36 -9.98
CA VAL A 164 61.57 -45.73 -10.51
C VAL A 164 62.09 -45.79 -11.95
N LYS A 165 61.83 -44.77 -12.76
CA LYS A 165 62.39 -44.67 -14.13
C LYS A 165 63.92 -44.59 -14.11
N LEU A 166 64.51 -43.88 -13.15
CA LEU A 166 65.97 -43.79 -12.98
C LEU A 166 66.56 -45.14 -12.54
N GLU A 167 65.98 -45.78 -11.52
CA GLU A 167 66.44 -47.11 -11.07
C GLU A 167 66.32 -48.16 -12.18
N LEU A 168 65.24 -48.09 -12.97
CA LEU A 168 65.05 -48.96 -14.13
C LEU A 168 66.12 -48.72 -15.21
N SER A 169 66.49 -47.46 -15.47
CA SER A 169 67.54 -47.16 -16.45
C SER A 169 68.90 -47.69 -15.96
N GLU A 170 69.22 -47.50 -14.69
CA GLU A 170 70.43 -48.07 -14.07
C GLU A 170 70.48 -49.59 -14.13
N SER A 171 69.37 -50.27 -13.82
CA SER A 171 69.25 -51.73 -13.92
C SER A 171 69.42 -52.22 -15.36
N LYS A 172 68.85 -51.50 -16.35
CA LYS A 172 69.06 -51.77 -17.77
C LYS A 172 70.54 -51.67 -18.16
N TYR A 173 71.24 -50.64 -17.71
CA TYR A 173 72.68 -50.50 -17.96
C TYR A 173 73.48 -51.67 -17.36
N LYS A 174 73.20 -52.07 -16.11
CA LYS A 174 73.84 -53.22 -15.46
C LYS A 174 73.58 -54.53 -16.19
N LEU A 175 72.36 -54.74 -16.68
CA LEU A 175 72.01 -55.92 -17.48
C LEU A 175 72.80 -55.99 -18.78
N VAL A 176 72.92 -54.86 -19.50
CA VAL A 176 73.72 -54.78 -20.72
C VAL A 176 75.19 -55.09 -20.43
N ASP A 177 75.74 -54.55 -19.34
CA ASP A 177 77.12 -54.83 -18.94
C ASP A 177 77.34 -56.32 -18.62
N LEU A 178 76.45 -56.92 -17.82
CA LEU A 178 76.48 -58.36 -17.52
C LEU A 178 76.31 -59.23 -18.77
N GLN A 179 75.44 -58.83 -19.71
CA GLN A 179 75.30 -59.50 -21.00
C GLN A 179 76.59 -59.44 -21.81
N ASN A 180 77.25 -58.28 -21.84
CA ASN A 180 78.55 -58.12 -22.51
C ASN A 180 79.63 -59.00 -21.86
N GLN A 181 79.68 -59.04 -20.53
CA GLN A 181 80.60 -59.92 -19.79
C GLN A 181 80.32 -61.40 -20.06
N LEU A 182 79.05 -61.82 -20.07
CA LEU A 182 78.66 -63.19 -20.40
C LEU A 182 79.07 -63.54 -21.83
N LEU A 183 78.85 -62.65 -22.80
CA LEU A 183 79.26 -62.84 -24.19
C LEU A 183 80.78 -62.99 -24.28
N GLN A 184 81.54 -62.17 -23.57
CA GLN A 184 82.99 -62.28 -23.49
C GLN A 184 83.43 -63.63 -22.91
N ASN A 185 82.83 -64.05 -21.79
CA ASN A 185 83.07 -65.36 -21.19
C ASN A 185 82.70 -66.51 -22.14
N GLN A 186 81.62 -66.40 -22.91
CA GLN A 186 81.22 -67.37 -23.93
C GLN A 186 82.25 -67.43 -25.08
N ILE A 187 82.72 -66.29 -25.57
CA ILE A 187 83.78 -66.21 -26.58
C ILE A 187 85.04 -66.89 -26.06
N ASP A 188 85.42 -66.62 -24.81
CA ASP A 188 86.63 -67.17 -24.22
C ASP A 188 86.50 -68.67 -23.94
N LEU A 189 85.32 -69.18 -23.54
CA LEU A 189 85.02 -70.61 -23.51
C LEU A 189 85.15 -71.28 -24.88
N VAL A 190 84.66 -70.64 -25.95
CA VAL A 190 84.81 -71.16 -27.33
C VAL A 190 86.27 -71.18 -27.75
N LYS A 191 87.05 -70.15 -27.41
CA LYS A 191 88.51 -70.13 -27.65
C LYS A 191 89.20 -71.25 -26.88
N ALA A 192 88.93 -71.39 -25.58
CA ALA A 192 89.49 -72.44 -24.74
C ALA A 192 89.12 -73.85 -25.25
N ASN A 193 87.88 -74.06 -25.69
CA ASN A 193 87.46 -75.31 -26.33
C ASN A 193 88.21 -75.56 -27.65
N ARG A 194 88.39 -74.53 -28.50
CA ARG A 194 89.20 -74.64 -29.73
C ARG A 194 90.67 -74.95 -29.43
N GLU A 195 91.25 -74.34 -28.40
CA GLU A 195 92.62 -74.62 -27.96
C GLU A 195 92.74 -76.03 -27.36
N PHE A 196 91.77 -76.47 -26.58
CA PHE A 196 91.66 -77.83 -26.06
C PHE A 196 91.52 -78.86 -27.20
N ASP A 197 90.75 -78.55 -28.24
CA ASP A 197 90.64 -79.39 -29.44
C ASP A 197 91.96 -79.46 -30.22
N LYS A 198 92.69 -78.34 -30.34
CA LYS A 198 94.05 -78.32 -30.90
C LYS A 198 95.03 -79.15 -30.06
N TYR A 199 94.93 -79.09 -28.73
CA TYR A 199 95.75 -79.88 -27.81
C TYR A 199 95.44 -81.39 -27.92
N LYS A 200 94.16 -81.77 -28.04
CA LYS A 200 93.74 -83.15 -28.37
C LYS A 200 94.28 -83.63 -29.72
N LEU A 201 94.33 -82.76 -30.73
CA LEU A 201 94.88 -83.06 -32.05
C LEU A 201 96.42 -83.24 -32.02
N ASN A 202 97.14 -82.45 -31.23
CA ASN A 202 98.59 -82.62 -31.05
C ASN A 202 98.93 -83.89 -30.26
N ASN A 203 98.19 -84.22 -29.20
CA ASN A 203 98.36 -85.50 -28.48
C ASN A 203 98.03 -86.73 -29.36
N ARG A 204 97.17 -86.58 -30.39
CA ARG A 204 96.93 -87.63 -31.40
C ARG A 204 98.04 -87.72 -32.47
N LYS A 205 98.84 -86.69 -32.65
CA LYS A 205 100.02 -86.70 -33.54
C LYS A 205 101.28 -87.21 -32.84
N GLU A 206 101.40 -87.06 -31.52
CA GLU A 206 102.48 -87.69 -30.73
C GLU A 206 102.26 -89.19 -30.47
N ASN A 207 101.01 -89.69 -30.43
CA ASN A 207 100.69 -91.12 -30.29
C ASN A 207 100.54 -91.88 -31.63
N LYS A 208 101.14 -91.37 -32.71
CA LYS A 208 101.39 -92.11 -33.97
C LYS A 208 102.83 -91.86 -34.43
N ALA A 209 103.78 -92.26 -33.58
CA ALA A 209 105.08 -92.79 -33.98
C ALA A 209 105.01 -94.32 -33.91
#